data_AF-A0A9P6NMB0-F1
#
_entry.id   AF-A0A9P6NMB0-F1
#
_cell.length_a   1.000
_cell.length_b   1.000
_cell.length_c   1.000
_cell.angle_alpha   90.00
_cell.angle_beta   90.00
_cell.angle_gamma   90.00
#
_symmetry.space_group_name_H-M   'P 1'
#
loop_
_entity.id
_entity.type
_entity.pdbx_description
1 polymer ?
#
loop_
_entity_poly.entity_id
_entity_poly.type
_entity_poly.pdbx_seq_one_letter_code
_entity_poly.pdbx_strand_id
1 'polypeptide(L)'
;EGILNIQHNCHEAKGLVKKNCVQFIERTVTSIQGYQVVHNDYNSYLLNSGALYSEALHHQWVDMEIPHVTPGSWKHAIIKGL
;
A
#
# COMPACT_ATOMS: atom_id res chain seq x y z
N GLU A 1 -15.12 -7.44 11.73
CA GLU A 1 -13.78 -6.88 11.54
C GLU A 1 -13.90 -5.64 10.66
N GLY A 2 -13.30 -4.52 11.07
CA GLY A 2 -13.20 -3.34 10.20
C GLY A 2 -11.92 -3.43 9.37
N ILE A 3 -11.93 -2.87 8.16
CA ILE A 3 -10.76 -2.85 7.28
C ILE A 3 -10.29 -1.40 7.15
N LEU A 4 -9.06 -1.12 7.56
CA LEU A 4 -8.37 0.13 7.24
C LEU A 4 -7.73 -0.03 5.87
N ASN A 5 -8.13 0.81 4.92
CA ASN A 5 -7.49 0.83 3.61
C ASN A 5 -6.34 1.85 3.63
N ILE A 6 -5.11 1.36 3.60
CA ILE A 6 -3.90 2.18 3.56
C ILE A 6 -3.26 2.03 2.18
N GLN A 7 -3.04 3.15 1.50
CA GLN A 7 -2.46 3.17 0.16
C GLN A 7 -1.22 4.05 0.16
N HIS A 8 -0.20 3.68 -0.63
CA HIS A 8 0.99 4.54 -0.79
C HIS A 8 0.63 5.79 -1.60
N ASN A 9 1.05 6.97 -1.11
CA ASN A 9 0.86 8.22 -1.83
C ASN A 9 1.95 8.38 -2.90
N CYS A 10 1.77 7.68 -4.02
CA CYS A 10 2.72 7.68 -5.13
C CYS A 10 2.98 9.08 -5.71
N HIS A 11 2.02 10.00 -5.59
CA HIS A 11 2.14 11.36 -6.10
C HIS A 11 3.15 12.18 -5.27
N GLU A 12 2.95 12.26 -3.95
CA GLU A 12 3.88 13.00 -3.09
C GLU A 12 5.24 12.33 -2.97
N ALA A 13 5.27 10.99 -2.94
CA ALA A 13 6.50 10.21 -2.94
C ALA A 13 7.26 10.25 -4.29
N LYS A 14 6.76 11.01 -5.27
CA LYS A 14 7.34 11.16 -6.61
C LYS A 14 7.63 9.82 -7.28
N GLY A 15 6.70 8.86 -7.14
CA GLY A 15 6.79 7.55 -7.79
C GLY A 15 6.82 7.69 -9.31
N LEU A 16 7.67 6.89 -9.98
CA LEU A 16 7.85 6.96 -11.42
C LEU A 16 7.21 5.75 -12.09
N VAL A 17 6.32 5.99 -13.05
CA VAL A 17 5.81 4.91 -13.91
C VAL A 17 6.90 4.51 -14.90
N LYS A 18 7.35 3.26 -14.85
CA LYS A 18 8.36 2.71 -15.77
C LYS A 18 7.84 1.45 -16.45
N LYS A 19 8.21 1.27 -17.72
CA LYS A 19 7.90 0.08 -18.50
C LYS A 19 8.97 -0.98 -18.26
N ASN A 20 8.92 -1.65 -17.12
CA ASN A 20 9.93 -2.63 -16.71
C ASN A 20 9.34 -3.80 -15.91
N CYS A 21 8.01 -3.93 -15.86
CA CYS A 21 7.37 -5.09 -15.25
C CYS A 21 7.31 -6.23 -16.26
N VAL A 22 7.67 -7.44 -15.85
CA VAL A 22 7.50 -8.63 -16.67
C VAL A 22 6.02 -8.98 -16.71
N GLN A 23 5.42 -9.02 -17.90
CA GLN A 23 4.04 -9.49 -18.03
C GLN A 23 3.97 -10.99 -18.27
N PHE A 24 3.05 -11.62 -17.56
CA PHE A 24 2.68 -13.00 -17.74
C PHE A 24 1.37 -13.08 -18.52
N ILE A 25 1.36 -13.82 -19.62
CA ILE A 25 0.14 -14.20 -20.34
C ILE A 25 0.06 -15.73 -20.24
N GLU A 26 -1.07 -16.26 -19.76
CA GLU A 26 -1.25 -17.71 -19.57
C GLU A 26 -0.13 -18.38 -18.76
N ARG A 27 0.35 -17.68 -17.71
CA ARG A 27 1.49 -18.11 -16.86
C ARG A 27 2.85 -18.18 -17.57
N THR A 28 2.93 -17.74 -18.82
CA THR A 28 4.17 -17.67 -19.58
C THR A 28 4.74 -16.25 -19.53
N VAL A 29 6.03 -16.13 -19.22
CA VAL A 29 6.76 -14.86 -19.29
C VAL A 29 6.76 -14.37 -20.74
N THR A 30 6.28 -13.15 -20.95
CA THR A 30 6.28 -12.52 -22.28
C THR A 30 7.44 -11.54 -22.42
N SER A 31 7.84 -11.25 -23.67
CA SER A 31 8.78 -10.17 -23.98
C SER A 31 8.14 -8.77 -23.84
N ILE A 32 6.83 -8.70 -23.57
CA ILE A 32 6.10 -7.45 -23.43
C ILE A 32 6.35 -6.92 -22.02
N GLN A 33 7.01 -5.77 -21.95
CA GLN A 33 7.18 -5.06 -20.69
C GLN A 33 5.90 -4.29 -20.36
N GLY A 34 5.37 -4.53 -19.16
CA GLY A 34 4.28 -3.79 -18.57
C GLY A 34 4.77 -2.54 -17.86
N TYR A 35 3.85 -1.59 -17.66
CA TYR A 35 4.10 -0.44 -16.80
C TYR A 35 3.92 -0.82 -15.32
N GLN A 36 4.82 -0.36 -14.47
CA GLN A 36 4.67 -0.41 -13.02
C GLN A 36 5.14 0.90 -12.40
N VAL A 37 4.63 1.21 -11.21
CA VAL A 37 5.12 2.34 -10.41
C VAL A 37 6.38 1.90 -9.68
N VAL A 38 7.46 2.66 -9.86
CA VAL A 38 8.69 2.53 -9.07
C VAL A 38 8.64 3.58 -7.98
N HIS A 39 8.52 3.13 -6.73
CA HIS A 39 8.45 3.98 -5.55
C HIS A 39 9.85 4.51 -5.21
N ASN A 40 10.01 5.84 -5.16
CA ASN A 40 11.28 6.50 -4.81
C ASN A 40 11.39 6.82 -3.32
N ASP A 41 10.25 7.02 -2.66
CA ASP A 41 10.12 7.18 -1.22
C ASP A 41 8.97 6.30 -0.74
N TYR A 42 9.12 5.71 0.43
CA TYR A 42 8.12 4.85 1.03
C TYR A 42 7.33 5.57 2.11
N ASN A 43 7.77 6.71 2.65
CA ASN A 43 7.22 7.31 3.87
C ASN A 43 5.98 8.20 3.68
N SER A 44 5.29 8.13 2.54
CA SER A 44 4.07 8.92 2.28
C SER A 44 2.89 8.00 1.98
N TYR A 45 1.79 8.20 2.70
CA TYR A 45 0.65 7.28 2.73
C TYR A 45 -0.68 8.03 2.78
N LEU A 46 -1.72 7.41 2.23
CA LEU A 46 -3.11 7.82 2.33
C LEU A 46 -3.85 6.77 3.16
N LEU A 47 -4.45 7.22 4.27
CA LEU A 47 -5.37 6.41 5.05
C LEU A 47 -6.81 6.71 4.62
N ASN A 48 -7.51 5.69 4.12
CA ASN A 48 -8.94 5.77 3.86
C ASN A 48 -9.70 5.04 4.98
N SER A 49 -10.22 5.83 5.92
CA SER A 49 -11.08 5.38 7.02
C SER A 49 -12.56 5.26 6.63
N GLY A 50 -12.92 5.53 5.36
CA GLY A 50 -14.30 5.61 4.86
C GLY A 50 -15.10 4.30 4.87
N ALA A 51 -14.53 3.20 5.37
CA ALA A 51 -15.25 1.95 5.60
C ALA A 51 -15.85 1.82 7.01
N LEU A 52 -15.77 2.88 7.83
CA LEU A 52 -16.39 2.90 9.17
C LEU A 52 -17.87 3.28 9.09
N TYR A 53 -18.68 2.39 8.51
CA TYR A 53 -20.15 2.47 8.60
C TYR A 53 -20.69 2.04 9.98
N SER A 54 -19.81 1.77 10.95
CA SER A 54 -20.16 1.28 12.29
C SER A 54 -19.47 2.11 13.36
N GLU A 55 -20.28 2.84 14.13
CA GLU A 55 -19.86 3.60 15.32
C GLU A 55 -19.07 2.73 16.31
N ALA A 56 -19.51 1.48 16.52
CA ALA A 56 -18.86 0.53 17.41
C ALA A 56 -17.43 0.19 16.97
N LEU A 57 -17.18 0.06 15.66
CA LEU A 57 -15.82 -0.15 15.14
C LEU A 57 -14.96 1.10 15.27
N HIS A 58 -15.54 2.30 15.10
CA HIS A 58 -14.84 3.55 15.31
C HIS A 58 -14.35 3.69 16.77
N HIS A 59 -15.21 3.38 17.75
CA HIS A 59 -14.82 3.40 19.17
C HIS A 59 -13.75 2.34 19.50
N GLN A 60 -13.88 1.11 18.99
CA GLN A 60 -12.87 0.07 19.20
C GLN A 60 -11.49 0.46 18.66
N TRP A 61 -11.43 1.22 17.55
CA TRP A 61 -10.16 1.66 16.97
C TRP A 61 -9.53 2.85 17.69
N VAL A 62 -10.35 3.74 18.27
CA VAL A 62 -9.84 4.84 19.09
C VAL A 62 -9.12 4.32 20.33
N ASP A 63 -9.63 3.24 20.93
CA ASP A 63 -9.07 2.65 22.15
C ASP A 63 -7.96 1.61 21.88
N MET A 64 -7.65 1.33 20.62
CA MET A 64 -6.63 0.35 20.26
C MET A 64 -5.23 0.93 20.50
N GLU A 65 -4.42 0.27 21.31
CA GLU A 65 -2.99 0.56 21.39
C GLU A 65 -2.34 0.32 20.03
N ILE A 66 -1.99 1.40 19.33
CA ILE A 66 -1.27 1.33 18.07
C ILE A 66 0.22 1.18 18.42
N PRO A 67 0.83 0.01 18.21
CA PRO A 67 2.26 -0.15 18.44
C PRO A 67 3.02 0.82 17.53
N HIS A 68 4.09 1.42 18.05
CA HIS A 68 4.89 2.37 17.30
C HIS A 68 5.43 1.72 16.01
N VAL A 69 4.84 2.07 14.86
CA VAL A 69 5.24 1.55 13.56
C VAL A 69 6.47 2.30 13.08
N THR A 70 7.61 1.61 13.01
CA THR A 70 8.84 2.21 12.51
C THR A 70 8.80 2.35 10.98
N PRO A 71 9.57 3.28 10.38
CA PRO A 71 9.75 3.34 8.93
C PRO A 71 10.21 2.01 8.32
N GLY A 72 10.99 1.22 9.06
CA GLY A 72 11.42 -0.12 8.63
C GLY A 72 10.27 -1.12 8.54
N SER A 73 9.33 -1.07 9.48
CA SER A 73 8.12 -1.90 9.49
C SER A 73 7.24 -1.62 8.27
N TRP A 74 7.08 -0.34 7.90
CA TRP A 74 6.36 0.03 6.70
C TRP A 74 7.02 -0.44 5.41
N LYS A 75 8.34 -0.20 5.28
CA LYS A 75 9.12 -0.65 4.11
C LYS A 75 8.99 -2.16 3.91
N HIS A 76 9.07 -2.93 5.00
CA HIS A 76 8.94 -4.38 4.96
C HIS A 76 7.54 -4.84 4.49
N ALA A 77 6.48 -4.21 4.97
CA ALA A 77 5.12 -4.52 4.55
C ALA A 77 4.90 -4.25 3.05
N ILE A 78 5.39 -3.12 2.54
CA ILE A 78 5.30 -2.76 1.11
C ILE A 78 6.07 -3.74 0.23
N ILE A 79 7.29 -4.12 0.64
CA ILE A 79 8.11 -5.08 -0.10
C ILE A 79 7.45 -6.46 -0.15
N LYS A 80 6.80 -6.88 0.93
CA LYS A 80 6.18 -8.21 1.00
C LYS A 80 4.87 -8.33 0.25
N GLY A 81 4.23 -7.23 -0.14
CA GLY A 81 2.94 -7.25 -0.82
C GLY A 81 1.89 -8.01 -0.01
N LEU A 82 1.36 -7.37 1.04
CA LEU A 82 0.07 -7.77 1.61
C LEU A 82 -1.07 -7.33 0.69
#